data_AF-A0A4Q3L1W6-F1
#
_entry.id   AF-A0A4Q3L1W6-F1
#
_cell.length_a   1.000
_cell.length_b   1.000
_cell.length_c   1.000
_cell.angle_alpha   90.00
_cell.angle_beta   90.00
_cell.angle_gamma   90.00
#
_symmetry.space_group_name_H-M   'P 1'
#
loop_
_entity.id
_entity.type
_entity.pdbx_description
1 polymer ?
#
loop_
_entity_poly.entity_id
_entity_poly.type
_entity_poly.pdbx_seq_one_letter_code
_entity_poly.pdbx_strand_id
1 'polypeptide(L)'
;WGTLLQRRTSHATTEKGGWSIFHSTWPSIAIANPVLNTTIRGEGSNGWPGWFESAEMEKLVSDWLYAPSPAEAERLFRSVDALALREMPTVPLGTYFPQTAHRADLKGVLGGSVRYPWSVRRA
;
A
#
# COMPACT_ATOMS: atom_id res chain seq x y z
N TRP A 1 16.37 6.10 1.18
CA TRP A 1 15.08 5.73 1.80
C TRP A 1 14.97 6.24 3.25
N GLY A 2 15.95 5.99 4.13
CA GLY A 2 15.88 6.43 5.54
C GLY A 2 15.60 7.93 5.75
N THR A 3 16.21 8.81 4.95
CA THR A 3 15.95 10.26 5.01
C THR A 3 14.52 10.65 4.62
N LEU A 4 13.89 9.92 3.69
CA LEU A 4 12.48 10.10 3.33
C LEU A 4 11.57 9.67 4.49
N LEU A 5 11.87 8.55 5.15
CA LEU A 5 11.07 8.05 6.27
C LEU A 5 10.98 9.06 7.42
N GLN A 6 12.06 9.80 7.67
CA GLN A 6 12.07 10.89 8.65
C GLN A 6 11.31 12.12 8.15
N ARG A 7 11.48 12.51 6.88
CA ARG A 7 10.83 13.70 6.32
C ARG A 7 9.31 13.57 6.22
N ARG A 8 8.80 12.37 5.89
CA ARG A 8 7.35 12.14 5.69
C ARG A 8 6.52 12.26 6.97
N THR A 9 7.15 12.29 8.15
CA THR A 9 6.45 12.55 9.42
C THR A 9 6.27 14.05 9.70
N SER A 10 6.88 14.93 8.91
CA SER A 10 6.75 16.38 9.06
C SER A 10 5.49 16.88 8.35
N HIS A 11 4.69 17.68 9.06
CA HIS A 11 3.51 18.39 8.54
C HIS A 11 3.82 19.86 8.22
N ALA A 12 5.10 20.25 8.26
CA ALA A 12 5.50 21.62 7.97
C ALA A 12 5.27 21.96 6.48
N THR A 13 5.31 23.24 6.14
CA THR A 13 5.35 23.65 4.73
C THR A 13 6.66 23.23 4.08
N THR A 14 6.70 23.19 2.74
CA THR A 14 7.90 22.76 2.01
C THR A 14 9.13 23.63 2.29
N GLU A 15 8.92 24.93 2.54
CA GLU A 15 9.96 25.90 2.90
C GLU A 15 10.56 25.63 4.29
N LYS A 16 9.83 24.92 5.14
CA LYS A 16 10.24 24.54 6.50
C LYS A 16 10.64 23.06 6.61
N GLY A 17 11.01 22.44 5.49
CA GLY A 17 11.47 21.05 5.45
C GLY A 17 10.35 20.01 5.38
N GLY A 18 9.10 20.43 5.18
CA GLY A 18 7.98 19.54 4.86
C GLY A 18 8.06 18.95 3.47
N TRP A 19 6.95 18.39 2.98
CA TRP A 19 6.88 17.67 1.72
C TRP A 19 5.50 17.81 1.07
N SER A 20 5.41 17.57 -0.24
CA SER A 20 4.14 17.63 -1.00
C SER A 20 3.77 16.29 -1.62
N ILE A 21 4.76 15.54 -2.12
CA ILE A 21 4.58 14.21 -2.71
C ILE A 21 5.84 13.38 -2.53
N PHE A 22 5.69 12.06 -2.41
CA PHE A 22 6.81 11.12 -2.47
C PHE A 22 6.41 9.84 -3.19
N HIS A 23 7.41 9.14 -3.72
CA HIS A 23 7.22 7.87 -4.40
C HIS A 23 7.38 6.71 -3.41
N SER A 24 6.49 5.73 -3.49
CA SER A 24 6.53 4.51 -2.69
C SER A 24 6.02 3.34 -3.52
N THR A 25 6.18 2.14 -2.99
CA THR A 25 5.69 0.90 -3.59
C THR A 25 5.03 0.05 -2.51
N TRP A 26 3.95 -0.66 -2.85
CA TRP A 26 3.26 -1.57 -1.94
C TRP A 26 3.10 -2.95 -2.58
N PRO A 27 3.25 -4.06 -1.81
CA PRO A 27 2.89 -5.39 -2.28
C PRO A 27 1.45 -5.46 -2.79
N SER A 28 1.25 -6.09 -3.95
CA SER A 28 -0.08 -6.28 -4.55
C SER A 28 -1.07 -6.98 -3.63
N ILE A 29 -0.60 -7.91 -2.79
CA ILE A 29 -1.44 -8.61 -1.82
C ILE A 29 -2.03 -7.68 -0.75
N ALA A 30 -1.32 -6.60 -0.38
CA ALA A 30 -1.85 -5.60 0.54
C ALA A 30 -2.83 -4.67 -0.16
N ILE A 31 -2.56 -4.32 -1.44
CA ILE A 31 -3.45 -3.47 -2.25
C ILE A 31 -4.80 -4.15 -2.51
N ALA A 32 -4.79 -5.47 -2.74
CA ALA A 32 -5.97 -6.27 -3.05
C ALA A 32 -6.96 -6.43 -1.88
N ASN A 33 -6.62 -5.95 -0.68
CA ASN A 33 -7.49 -5.99 0.49
C ASN A 33 -7.68 -4.57 1.03
N PRO A 34 -8.90 -3.99 0.99
CA PRO A 34 -9.14 -2.62 1.42
C PRO A 34 -8.71 -2.32 2.86
N VAL A 35 -8.82 -3.31 3.76
CA VAL A 35 -8.41 -3.17 5.16
C VAL A 35 -6.89 -3.06 5.28
N LEU A 36 -6.14 -3.83 4.49
CA LEU A 36 -4.67 -3.83 4.49
C LEU A 36 -4.07 -2.72 3.62
N ASN A 37 -4.85 -2.14 2.72
CA ASN A 37 -4.42 -1.10 1.81
C ASN A 37 -4.37 0.26 2.52
N THR A 38 -3.37 0.45 3.38
CA THR A 38 -3.16 1.70 4.14
C THR A 38 -3.07 2.95 3.26
N THR A 39 -2.75 2.83 1.97
CA THR A 39 -2.62 3.97 1.04
C THR A 39 -3.93 4.59 0.57
N ILE A 40 -5.06 3.94 0.86
CA ILE A 40 -6.38 4.47 0.57
C ILE A 40 -7.18 4.77 1.83
N ARG A 41 -6.69 4.41 3.02
CA ARG A 41 -7.41 4.55 4.29
C ARG A 41 -7.48 6.01 4.73
N GLY A 42 -8.67 6.44 5.14
CA GLY A 42 -9.02 7.81 5.51
C GLY A 42 -8.82 8.12 7.00
N GLU A 43 -7.75 7.61 7.61
CA GLU A 43 -7.49 7.65 9.06
C GLU A 43 -6.85 8.99 9.53
N GLY A 44 -6.71 9.96 8.64
CA GLY A 44 -6.15 11.27 8.92
C GLY A 44 -4.70 11.18 9.36
N SER A 45 -4.34 11.90 10.43
CA SER A 45 -2.96 11.94 10.93
C SER A 45 -2.47 10.65 11.60
N ASN A 46 -3.38 9.71 11.88
CA ASN A 46 -3.02 8.40 12.45
C ASN A 46 -2.73 7.34 11.39
N GLY A 47 -3.04 7.63 10.12
CA GLY A 47 -2.92 6.71 9.00
C GLY A 47 -1.59 6.80 8.24
N TRP A 48 -1.65 6.42 6.96
CA TRP A 48 -0.51 6.55 6.05
C TRP A 48 -0.08 8.02 5.89
N PRO A 49 1.25 8.32 5.79
CA PRO A 49 1.73 9.69 5.63
C PRO A 49 1.06 10.42 4.46
N GLY A 50 0.49 11.60 4.75
CA GLY A 50 -0.32 12.38 3.83
C GLY A 50 -1.59 12.95 4.47
N TRP A 51 -1.92 12.50 5.69
CA TRP A 51 -3.02 13.05 6.51
C TRP A 51 -4.37 13.02 5.83
N PHE A 52 -4.53 12.06 4.91
CA PHE A 52 -5.76 11.86 4.18
C PHE A 52 -6.86 11.38 5.13
N GLU A 53 -7.98 12.08 5.16
CA GLU A 53 -9.12 11.78 6.01
C GLU A 53 -10.38 11.63 5.16
N SER A 54 -11.08 10.51 5.32
CA SER A 54 -12.31 10.21 4.58
C SER A 54 -13.19 9.26 5.38
N ALA A 55 -14.22 9.82 6.02
CA ALA A 55 -15.21 9.04 6.76
C ALA A 55 -16.01 8.10 5.84
N GLU A 56 -16.23 8.50 4.58
CA GLU A 56 -16.90 7.67 3.57
C GLU A 56 -16.05 6.43 3.25
N MET A 57 -14.74 6.61 3.07
CA MET A 57 -13.82 5.49 2.83
C MET A 57 -13.80 4.52 4.00
N GLU A 58 -13.66 5.02 5.23
CA GLU A 58 -13.64 4.16 6.43
C GLU A 58 -14.95 3.38 6.60
N LYS A 59 -16.09 4.02 6.28
CA LYS A 59 -17.38 3.32 6.25
C LYS A 59 -17.41 2.22 5.19
N LEU A 60 -16.98 2.48 3.96
CA LEU A 60 -16.99 1.49 2.89
C LEU A 60 -16.07 0.30 3.19
N VAL A 61 -14.89 0.55 3.73
CA VAL A 61 -13.95 -0.50 4.15
C VAL A 61 -14.54 -1.35 5.28
N SER A 62 -15.23 -0.72 6.24
CA SER A 62 -15.95 -1.43 7.30
C SER A 62 -17.09 -2.28 6.74
N ASP A 63 -17.94 -1.72 5.88
CA ASP A 63 -19.03 -2.45 5.24
C ASP A 63 -18.51 -3.63 4.41
N TRP A 64 -17.40 -3.45 3.70
CA TRP A 64 -16.72 -4.52 2.94
C TRP A 64 -16.25 -5.66 3.85
N LEU A 65 -15.66 -5.33 5.00
CA LEU A 65 -15.17 -6.31 5.97
C LEU A 65 -16.31 -7.17 6.54
N TYR A 66 -17.48 -6.58 6.74
CA TYR A 66 -18.67 -7.26 7.29
C TYR A 66 -19.66 -7.70 6.20
N ALA A 67 -19.26 -7.74 4.94
CA ALA A 67 -20.14 -8.10 3.83
C ALA A 67 -20.69 -9.53 4.02
N PRO A 68 -22.02 -9.74 3.87
CA PRO A 68 -22.67 -11.02 4.13
C PRO A 68 -22.45 -12.07 3.04
N SER A 69 -21.86 -11.68 1.90
CA SER A 69 -21.62 -12.58 0.78
C SER A 69 -20.44 -12.12 -0.08
N PRO A 70 -19.83 -13.03 -0.86
CA PRO A 70 -18.79 -12.66 -1.82
C PRO A 70 -19.24 -11.64 -2.87
N ALA A 71 -20.49 -11.73 -3.34
CA ALA A 71 -21.04 -10.79 -4.32
C ALA A 71 -21.15 -9.37 -3.75
N GLU A 72 -21.58 -9.26 -2.49
CA GLU A 72 -21.67 -7.96 -1.81
C GLU A 72 -20.28 -7.39 -1.50
N ALA A 73 -19.33 -8.24 -1.10
CA ALA A 73 -17.94 -7.85 -0.93
C ALA A 73 -17.34 -7.32 -2.25
N GLU A 74 -17.59 -7.98 -3.39
CA GLU A 74 -17.12 -7.48 -4.69
C GLU A 74 -17.74 -6.12 -5.05
N ARG A 75 -19.05 -5.95 -4.82
CA ARG A 75 -19.74 -4.68 -5.06
C ARG A 75 -19.13 -3.55 -4.23
N LEU A 76 -18.92 -3.78 -2.93
CA LEU A 76 -18.32 -2.81 -2.01
C LEU A 76 -16.86 -2.51 -2.36
N PHE A 77 -16.09 -3.52 -2.79
CA PHE A 77 -14.71 -3.34 -3.26
C PHE A 77 -14.65 -2.37 -4.44
N ARG A 78 -15.56 -2.51 -5.42
CA ARG A 78 -15.64 -1.57 -6.55
C ARG A 78 -16.01 -0.15 -6.11
N SER A 79 -16.83 -0.01 -5.07
CA SER A 79 -17.14 1.30 -4.48
C SER A 79 -15.92 1.92 -3.80
N VAL A 80 -15.12 1.12 -3.07
CA VAL A 80 -13.84 1.55 -2.49
C VAL A 80 -12.89 2.04 -3.58
N ASP A 81 -12.70 1.27 -4.65
CA ASP A 81 -11.81 1.64 -5.76
C ASP A 81 -12.27 2.93 -6.45
N ALA A 82 -13.58 3.06 -6.71
CA ALA A 82 -14.15 4.26 -7.31
C ALA A 82 -13.94 5.50 -6.42
N LEU A 83 -14.13 5.35 -5.10
CA LEU A 83 -13.89 6.44 -4.16
C LEU A 83 -12.41 6.81 -4.10
N ALA A 84 -11.50 5.83 -4.07
CA ALA A 84 -10.07 6.07 -4.06
C ALA A 84 -9.61 6.84 -5.31
N LEU A 85 -10.19 6.56 -6.48
CA LEU A 85 -9.91 7.32 -7.71
C LEU A 85 -10.49 8.74 -7.68
N ARG A 86 -11.60 8.96 -6.98
CA ARG A 86 -12.23 10.28 -6.84
C ARG A 86 -11.50 11.18 -5.84
N GLU A 87 -11.12 10.62 -4.70
CA GLU A 87 -10.47 11.36 -3.60
C GLU A 87 -8.94 11.43 -3.76
N MET A 88 -8.36 10.52 -4.56
CA MET A 88 -6.95 10.47 -4.93
C MET A 88 -5.97 10.57 -3.75
N PRO A 89 -6.12 9.74 -2.68
CA PRO A 89 -5.18 9.74 -1.56
C PRO A 89 -3.77 9.32 -1.97
N THR A 90 -3.68 8.47 -3.01
CA THR A 90 -2.44 8.11 -3.69
C THR A 90 -2.68 8.00 -5.19
N VAL A 91 -1.63 8.28 -5.97
CA VAL A 91 -1.67 8.18 -7.44
C VAL A 91 -1.04 6.86 -7.88
N PRO A 92 -1.79 5.93 -8.47
CA PRO A 92 -1.24 4.68 -8.99
C PRO A 92 -0.34 4.96 -10.20
N LEU A 93 0.94 4.58 -10.10
CA LEU A 93 1.90 4.75 -11.21
C LEU A 93 2.07 3.48 -12.06
N GLY A 94 1.49 2.36 -11.63
CA GLY A 94 1.56 1.07 -12.32
C GLY A 94 2.08 -0.05 -11.42
N THR A 95 2.40 -1.18 -12.04
CA THR A 95 2.90 -2.39 -11.38
C THR A 95 4.23 -2.80 -12.01
N TYR A 96 5.17 -3.25 -11.18
CA TYR A 96 6.43 -3.81 -11.63
C TYR A 96 6.71 -5.13 -10.89
N PHE A 97 7.46 -6.01 -11.55
CA PHE A 97 7.86 -7.30 -10.98
C PHE A 97 9.36 -7.26 -10.67
N PRO A 98 9.77 -7.16 -9.40
CA PRO A 98 11.17 -7.07 -9.05
C PRO A 98 11.90 -8.35 -9.45
N GLN A 99 12.92 -8.22 -10.30
CA GLN A 99 13.85 -9.29 -10.61
C GLN A 99 15.03 -9.18 -9.63
N THR A 100 15.35 -10.28 -8.93
CA THR A 100 16.50 -10.33 -8.03
C THR A 100 17.57 -11.22 -8.63
N ALA A 101 18.78 -10.69 -8.79
CA ALA A 101 19.94 -11.47 -9.20
C ALA A 101 20.54 -12.19 -7.98
N HIS A 102 20.91 -13.44 -8.17
CA HIS A 102 21.54 -14.27 -7.15
C HIS A 102 22.85 -14.85 -7.70
N ARG A 103 23.81 -15.19 -6.81
CA ARG A 103 25.00 -15.93 -7.24
C ARG A 103 24.60 -17.28 -7.82
N ALA A 104 25.32 -17.73 -8.85
CA ALA A 104 25.02 -18.97 -9.56
C ALA A 104 25.10 -20.25 -8.69
N ASP A 105 25.86 -20.18 -7.59
CA ASP A 105 26.03 -21.27 -6.63
C ASP A 105 24.94 -21.31 -5.54
N LEU A 106 24.03 -20.34 -5.50
CA LEU A 106 22.87 -20.37 -4.61
C LEU A 106 21.76 -21.24 -5.21
N LYS A 107 21.24 -22.17 -4.40
CA LYS A 107 20.13 -23.07 -4.72
C LYS A 107 19.00 -22.87 -3.71
N GLY A 108 17.79 -23.30 -4.09
CA GLY A 108 16.60 -23.25 -3.23
C GLY A 108 16.00 -21.85 -3.04
N VAL A 109 16.34 -20.89 -3.90
CA VAL A 109 15.70 -19.56 -3.89
C VAL A 109 14.25 -19.69 -4.33
N LEU A 110 13.32 -19.34 -3.44
CA LEU A 110 11.89 -19.38 -3.71
C LEU A 110 11.42 -18.10 -4.41
N GLY A 111 10.51 -18.25 -5.38
CA GLY A 111 9.79 -17.14 -5.99
C GLY A 111 8.60 -16.69 -5.13
N GLY A 112 8.26 -15.41 -5.19
CA GLY A 112 7.05 -14.88 -4.55
C GLY A 112 6.99 -13.35 -4.51
N SER A 113 5.95 -12.83 -3.87
CA SER A 113 5.69 -11.37 -3.74
C SER A 113 6.69 -10.65 -2.84
N VAL A 114 7.41 -11.40 -2.01
CA VAL A 114 8.51 -10.93 -1.16
C VAL A 114 9.68 -11.90 -1.22
N ARG A 115 10.86 -11.48 -0.75
CA ARG A 115 12.05 -12.35 -0.70
C ARG A 115 11.96 -13.29 0.48
N TYR A 116 11.95 -14.59 0.19
CA TYR A 116 11.92 -15.64 1.19
C TYR A 116 13.32 -16.21 1.40
N PRO A 117 13.90 -16.14 2.62
CA PRO A 117 15.22 -16.71 2.88
C PRO A 117 15.19 -18.23 3.08
N TRP A 118 14.01 -18.84 3.15
CA TRP A 118 13.82 -20.27 3.40
C TRP A 118 14.44 -21.11 2.27
N SER A 119 15.02 -22.26 2.62
CA SER A 119 15.63 -23.22 1.67
C SER A 119 16.85 -22.72 0.90
N VAL A 120 17.25 -21.45 1.06
CA VAL A 120 18.42 -20.89 0.39
C VAL A 120 19.69 -21.51 0.97
N ARG A 121 20.50 -22.13 0.10
CA ARG A 121 21.77 -22.75 0.46
C ARG A 121 22.77 -22.62 -0.68
N ARG A 122 24.06 -22.79 -0.36
CA ARG A 122 25.08 -23.02 -1.40
C ARG A 122 24.94 -24.46 -1.94
N ALA A 123 25.31 -24.61 -3.20
CA ALA A 123 25.47 -25.91 -3.86
C ALA A 123 26.52 -26.77 -3.14
#